data_AF-V9DZN2-F1
#
_entry.id   AF-V9DZN2-F1
#
_cell.length_a   1.000
_cell.length_b   1.000
_cell.length_c   1.000
_cell.angle_alpha   90.00
_cell.angle_beta   90.00
_cell.angle_gamma   90.00
#
_symmetry.space_group_name_H-M   'P 1'
#
loop_
_entity.id
_entity.type
_entity.pdbx_description
1 polymer ?
#
loop_
_entity_poly.entity_id
_entity_poly.type
_entity_poly.pdbx_seq_one_letter_code
_entity_poly.pdbx_strand_id
1 'polypeptide(L)'
;MGKERFTINPFPALALTDDEKDQLLELGRTIIEANFERDNPFFKGGRKVDPNRWKLAKERERMKVYTERPEYVGDDAMSNASSTKLPAI
;
A
#
# COMPACT_ATOMS: atom_id res chain seq x y z
N MET A 1 -1.12 37.26 -14.67
CA MET A 1 -0.15 36.96 -13.59
C MET A 1 -0.70 35.80 -12.77
N GLY A 2 -0.06 34.62 -12.74
CA GLY A 2 -0.60 33.50 -11.94
C GLY A 2 0.08 32.13 -12.06
N LYS A 3 1.14 31.98 -12.87
CA LYS A 3 1.77 30.67 -13.12
C LYS A 3 3.05 30.40 -12.30
N GLU A 4 3.56 31.38 -11.57
CA GLU A 4 4.87 31.29 -10.89
C GLU A 4 4.80 31.00 -9.39
N ARG A 5 3.60 30.89 -8.79
CA ARG A 5 3.44 30.80 -7.33
C ARG A 5 3.48 29.36 -6.76
N PHE A 6 3.60 28.34 -7.61
CA PHE A 6 3.51 26.94 -7.20
C PHE A 6 4.77 26.11 -7.52
N THR A 7 5.84 26.75 -8.00
CA THR A 7 7.10 26.08 -8.38
C THR A 7 8.16 26.09 -7.27
N ILE A 8 7.92 26.77 -6.15
CA ILE A 8 8.86 26.81 -5.03
C ILE A 8 8.48 25.69 -4.07
N ASN A 9 9.38 24.72 -3.89
CA ASN A 9 9.25 23.70 -2.86
C ASN A 9 9.15 24.42 -1.49
N PRO A 10 8.01 24.32 -0.77
CA PRO A 10 7.83 25.02 0.50
C PRO A 10 8.58 24.35 1.66
N PHE A 11 9.19 23.18 1.42
CA PHE A 11 9.93 22.43 2.42
C PHE A 11 11.43 22.69 2.30
N PRO A 12 12.17 22.73 3.43
CA PRO A 12 13.63 22.81 3.39
C PRO A 12 14.23 21.60 2.67
N ALA A 13 15.45 21.76 2.17
CA ALA A 13 16.19 20.65 1.59
C ALA A 13 16.35 19.54 2.64
N LEU A 14 15.91 18.33 2.29
CA LEU A 14 16.08 17.17 3.14
C LEU A 14 17.56 16.77 3.16
N ALA A 15 18.20 16.91 4.31
CA ALA A 15 19.55 16.44 4.55
C ALA A 15 19.48 15.09 5.26
N LEU A 16 19.97 14.04 4.60
CA LEU A 16 20.09 12.70 5.17
C LEU A 16 21.57 12.33 5.21
N THR A 17 21.97 11.73 6.33
CA THR A 17 23.22 10.99 6.44
C THR A 17 23.20 9.76 5.51
N ASP A 18 24.37 9.18 5.23
CA ASP A 18 24.42 7.98 4.40
C ASP A 18 23.75 6.78 5.10
N ASP A 19 23.88 6.67 6.43
CA ASP A 19 23.19 5.67 7.24
C ASP A 19 21.66 5.80 7.15
N GLU A 20 21.11 7.01 7.22
CA GLU A 20 19.67 7.25 7.08
C GLU A 20 19.15 6.89 5.68
N LYS A 21 19.95 7.14 4.63
CA LYS A 21 19.61 6.71 3.26
C LYS A 21 19.56 5.19 3.17
N ASP A 22 20.54 4.50 3.75
CA ASP A 22 20.61 3.05 3.75
C ASP A 22 19.42 2.43 4.51
N GLN A 23 19.03 3.03 5.64
CA GLN A 23 17.83 2.62 6.38
C GLN A 23 16.55 2.80 5.55
N LEU A 24 16.40 3.92 4.82
CA LEU A 24 15.24 4.13 3.95
C LEU A 24 15.21 3.16 2.76
N LEU A 25 16.36 2.84 2.19
CA LEU A 25 16.47 1.82 1.14
C LEU A 25 16.04 0.45 1.65
N GLU A 26 16.52 0.06 2.84
CA GLU A 26 16.18 -1.22 3.44
C GLU A 26 14.71 -1.32 3.82
N LEU A 27 14.15 -0.24 4.37
CA LEU A 27 12.71 -0.14 4.61
C LEU A 27 11.92 -0.32 3.31
N GLY A 28 12.34 0.34 2.22
CA GLY A 28 11.73 0.21 0.91
C GLY A 28 11.73 -1.24 0.40
N ARG A 29 12.87 -1.92 0.50
CA ARG A 29 12.99 -3.35 0.12
C ARG A 29 12.06 -4.22 0.93
N THR A 30 12.07 -4.05 2.25
CA THR A 30 11.22 -4.82 3.18
C THR A 30 9.74 -4.67 2.83
N ILE A 31 9.28 -3.44 2.55
CA ILE A 31 7.89 -3.17 2.17
C ILE A 31 7.57 -3.85 0.83
N ILE A 32 8.46 -3.76 -0.16
CA ILE A 32 8.25 -4.37 -1.48
C ILE A 32 8.13 -5.90 -1.34
N GLU A 33 9.07 -6.53 -0.64
CA GLU A 33 9.08 -7.98 -0.41
C GLU A 33 7.82 -8.45 0.33
N ALA A 34 7.44 -7.78 1.42
CA ALA A 34 6.24 -8.12 2.18
C ALA A 34 4.96 -8.01 1.34
N ASN A 35 4.85 -7.00 0.47
CA ASN A 35 3.70 -6.87 -0.44
C ASN A 35 3.69 -7.99 -1.49
N PHE A 36 4.85 -8.34 -2.05
CA PHE A 36 4.93 -9.46 -2.99
C PHE A 36 4.53 -10.77 -2.33
N GLU A 37 5.02 -11.07 -1.13
CA GLU A 37 4.65 -12.29 -0.40
C GLU A 37 3.15 -12.35 -0.12
N ARG A 38 2.56 -11.26 0.36
CA ARG A 38 1.12 -11.15 0.61
C ARG A 38 0.29 -11.35 -0.65
N ASP A 39 0.71 -10.77 -1.77
CA ASP A 39 -0.09 -10.74 -3.00
C ASP A 39 0.21 -11.94 -3.93
N ASN A 40 1.28 -12.70 -3.68
CA ASN A 40 1.69 -13.88 -4.46
C ASN A 40 0.57 -14.93 -4.62
N PRO A 41 -0.23 -15.28 -3.60
CA PRO A 41 -1.35 -16.20 -3.75
C PRO A 41 -2.39 -15.72 -4.77
N PHE A 42 -2.67 -14.41 -4.82
CA PHE A 42 -3.59 -13.84 -5.80
C PHE A 42 -3.07 -14.00 -7.23
N PHE A 43 -1.78 -13.76 -7.46
CA PHE A 43 -1.16 -13.96 -8.77
C PHE A 43 -1.15 -15.43 -9.20
N LYS A 44 -0.79 -16.35 -8.29
CA LYS A 44 -0.79 -17.79 -8.53
C LYS A 44 -2.20 -18.35 -8.74
N GLY A 45 -3.21 -17.78 -8.08
CA GLY A 45 -4.63 -18.15 -8.19
C GLY A 45 -5.33 -17.65 -9.47
N GLY A 46 -4.58 -17.15 -10.45
CA GLY A 46 -5.14 -16.63 -11.71
C GLY A 46 -5.79 -15.26 -11.59
N ARG A 47 -5.36 -14.45 -10.60
CA ARG A 47 -5.83 -13.08 -10.36
C ARG A 47 -7.34 -13.01 -10.09
N LYS A 48 -7.86 -13.98 -9.35
CA LYS A 48 -9.27 -14.04 -8.93
C LYS A 48 -9.39 -13.55 -7.49
N VAL A 49 -10.32 -12.65 -7.28
CA VAL A 49 -10.66 -12.15 -5.94
C VAL A 49 -11.57 -13.17 -5.26
N ASP A 50 -11.25 -13.54 -4.02
CA ASP A 50 -12.13 -14.38 -3.19
C ASP A 50 -13.35 -13.57 -2.70
N PRO A 51 -14.58 -13.89 -3.14
CA PRO A 51 -15.77 -13.15 -2.77
C PRO A 51 -16.19 -13.34 -1.30
N ASN A 52 -15.70 -14.38 -0.63
CA ASN A 52 -15.96 -14.63 0.81
C ASN A 52 -15.16 -13.67 1.68
N ARG A 53 -13.98 -13.25 1.21
CA ARG A 53 -13.12 -12.27 1.87
C ARG A 53 -13.39 -10.84 1.42
N TRP A 54 -13.59 -10.62 0.13
CA TRP A 54 -13.59 -9.30 -0.47
C TRP A 54 -14.97 -8.91 -1.00
N LYS A 55 -15.42 -7.69 -0.68
CA LYS A 55 -16.64 -7.09 -1.21
C LYS A 55 -16.28 -6.02 -2.24
N LEU A 56 -16.94 -6.02 -3.40
CA LEU A 56 -16.78 -4.96 -4.41
C LEU A 56 -17.29 -3.64 -3.82
N ALA A 57 -16.42 -2.65 -3.71
CA ALA A 57 -16.74 -1.33 -3.19
C ALA A 57 -17.01 -0.32 -4.33
N LYS A 58 -16.25 -0.42 -5.42
CA LYS A 58 -16.40 0.47 -6.57
C LYS A 58 -15.95 -0.19 -7.86
N GLU A 59 -16.65 0.09 -8.94
CA GLU A 59 -16.24 -0.24 -10.30
C GLU A 59 -16.30 1.02 -11.16
N ARG A 60 -15.23 1.28 -11.90
CA ARG A 60 -15.20 2.37 -12.89
C ARG A 60 -14.34 1.93 -14.06
N GLU A 61 -14.86 2.12 -15.26
CA GLU A 61 -14.19 1.76 -16.52
C GLU A 61 -13.77 0.28 -16.52
N ARG A 62 -12.48 -0.01 -16.29
CA ARG A 62 -11.92 -1.38 -16.18
C ARG A 62 -11.23 -1.64 -14.85
N MET A 63 -11.50 -0.81 -13.84
CA MET A 63 -10.94 -0.92 -12.50
C MET A 63 -12.01 -1.33 -11.50
N LYS A 64 -11.71 -2.38 -10.73
CA LYS A 64 -12.54 -2.86 -9.62
C LYS A 64 -11.78 -2.67 -8.32
N VAL A 65 -12.41 -1.99 -7.36
CA VAL A 65 -11.87 -1.75 -6.03
C VAL A 65 -12.67 -2.59 -5.04
N TYR A 66 -11.95 -3.36 -4.23
CA TYR A 66 -12.54 -4.26 -3.24
C TYR A 66 -12.12 -3.83 -1.83
N THR A 67 -13.00 -4.06 -0.87
CA THR A 67 -12.75 -3.86 0.55
C THR A 67 -12.91 -5.19 1.27
N GLU A 68 -12.07 -5.45 2.26
CA GLU A 68 -12.18 -6.67 3.05
C GLU A 68 -13.49 -6.65 3.83
N ARG A 69 -14.12 -7.81 3.91
CA ARG A 69 -15.33 -8.05 4.67
C ARG A 69 -14.98 -8.10 6.16
N PRO A 70 -15.69 -7.36 7.03
CA PRO A 70 -15.46 -7.40 8.48
C PRO A 70 -15.58 -8.81 9.09
N GLU A 71 -16.39 -9.67 8.47
CA GLU A 71 -16.59 -11.06 8.86
C GLU A 71 -15.45 -12.02 8.49
N TYR A 72 -14.41 -11.55 7.78
CA TYR A 72 -13.28 -12.37 7.40
C TYR A 72 -12.33 -12.61 8.60
N VAL A 73 -12.01 -13.87 8.87
CA VAL A 73 -11.18 -14.30 10.03
C VAL A 73 -9.99 -15.16 9.57
N GLY A 74 -9.47 -14.91 8.37
CA GLY A 74 -8.24 -15.59 7.91
C GLY A 74 -7.01 -15.12 8.68
N ASP A 75 -5.95 -15.94 8.71
CA ASP A 75 -4.67 -15.59 9.34
C ASP A 75 -4.04 -14.32 8.74
N ASP A 76 -4.44 -13.96 7.52
CA ASP A 76 -4.00 -12.79 6.78
C ASP A 76 -5.07 -11.68 6.71
N ALA A 77 -6.07 -11.71 7.60
CA ALA A 77 -7.08 -10.65 7.72
C ALA A 77 -6.41 -9.29 7.99
N MET A 78 -6.93 -8.25 7.32
CA MET A 78 -6.52 -6.87 7.52
C MET A 78 -7.15 -6.36 8.83
N SER A 79 -6.51 -6.67 9.97
CA SER A 79 -6.98 -6.23 11.29
C SER A 79 -7.20 -4.71 11.31
N ASN A 80 -8.43 -4.24 11.51
CA ASN A 80 -8.71 -2.82 11.64
C ASN A 80 -8.34 -2.33 13.06
N ALA A 81 -7.73 -1.14 13.13
CA ALA A 81 -7.32 -0.32 14.28
C ALA A 81 -5.91 -0.59 14.89
N SER A 82 -4.99 0.35 14.62
CA SER A 82 -3.77 0.68 15.39
C SER A 82 -2.57 -0.28 15.40
N SER A 83 -2.42 -1.22 14.45
CA SER A 83 -1.17 -1.98 14.36
C SER A 83 -0.12 -1.23 13.54
N THR A 84 0.98 -0.87 14.21
CA THR A 84 2.26 -0.33 13.71
C THR A 84 3.00 -1.33 12.80
N LYS A 85 2.28 -2.13 12.02
CA LYS A 85 2.81 -3.00 10.97
C LYS A 85 2.27 -2.49 9.65
N LEU A 86 2.74 -1.33 9.20
CA LEU A 86 2.39 -0.68 7.93
C LEU A 86 1.67 -1.59 6.91
N PRO A 87 0.37 -1.34 6.64
CA PRO A 87 -0.07 -1.14 5.25
C PRO A 87 -1.14 -0.01 5.21
N ALA A 88 -1.55 0.60 4.11
CA ALA A 88 -1.20 0.56 2.71
C ALA A 88 -0.85 2.01 2.28
N ILE A 89 -0.33 2.15 1.05
CA ILE A 89 0.11 3.41 0.41
C ILE A 89 -0.92 4.55 0.57
#